data_AF-A0A142YGP0-F1
#
_entry.id   AF-A0A142YGP0-F1
#
_cell.length_a   1.000
_cell.length_b   1.000
_cell.length_c   1.000
_cell.angle_alpha   90.00
_cell.angle_beta   90.00
_cell.angle_gamma   90.00
#
_symmetry.space_group_name_H-M   'P 1'
#
loop_
_entity.id
_entity.type
_entity.pdbx_description
1 polymer ?
#
loop_
_entity_poly.entity_id
_entity_poly.type
_entity_poly.pdbx_seq_one_letter_code
_entity_poly.pdbx_strand_id
1 'polypeptide(L)'
;MTKPRNFRKIEHPAPMVRARALSLGDRRPGSQVVPALVARLEDPDPVVRLAAHEELKQRTGRDFGYVPWEEEPERHAAVGRWRDWMSGKSPEATPTPQSQSQSEVPSPSPQHQPTTRIRRTIRQ
;
A
#
# COMPACT_ATOMS: atom_id res chain seq x y z
N MET A 1 -15.79 31.09 -21.02
CA MET A 1 -15.29 30.49 -19.76
C MET A 1 -15.17 28.97 -19.95
N THR A 2 -13.99 28.46 -20.28
CA THR A 2 -13.80 27.03 -20.60
C THR A 2 -13.58 26.24 -19.30
N LYS A 3 -14.61 25.51 -18.83
CA LYS A 3 -14.55 24.61 -17.68
C LYS A 3 -13.41 23.59 -17.88
N PRO A 4 -12.39 23.48 -17.01
CA PRO A 4 -11.27 22.57 -17.22
C PRO A 4 -11.72 21.10 -17.22
N ARG A 5 -11.36 20.37 -18.28
CA ARG A 5 -11.95 19.09 -18.74
C ARG A 5 -11.30 17.81 -18.20
N ASN A 6 -10.63 17.84 -17.04
CA ASN A 6 -9.81 16.69 -16.59
C ASN A 6 -10.48 15.70 -15.63
N PHE A 7 -11.56 16.05 -14.90
CA PHE A 7 -12.27 15.09 -14.03
C PHE A 7 -13.42 14.33 -14.72
N ARG A 8 -13.96 14.87 -15.83
CA ARG A 8 -15.05 14.24 -16.59
C ARG A 8 -14.67 12.92 -17.25
N LYS A 9 -13.37 12.64 -17.42
CA LYS A 9 -12.87 11.44 -18.09
C LYS A 9 -12.59 10.28 -17.13
N ILE A 10 -12.68 10.50 -15.83
CA ILE A 10 -12.50 9.43 -14.85
C ILE A 10 -13.77 8.55 -14.75
N GLU A 11 -14.90 8.97 -15.31
CA GLU A 11 -16.12 8.14 -15.41
C GLU A 11 -16.27 7.50 -16.80
N HIS A 12 -15.20 7.49 -17.60
CA HIS A 12 -15.23 6.94 -18.95
C HIS A 12 -15.30 5.40 -18.92
N PRO A 13 -16.09 4.75 -19.81
CA PRO A 13 -16.21 3.29 -19.83
C PRO A 13 -14.87 2.60 -20.09
N ALA A 14 -14.04 3.16 -20.97
CA ALA A 14 -12.71 2.63 -21.25
C ALA A 14 -11.71 2.90 -20.11
N PRO A 15 -11.09 1.87 -19.50
CA PRO A 15 -10.18 2.02 -18.36
C PRO A 15 -8.91 2.80 -18.69
N MET A 16 -8.35 2.65 -19.90
CA MET A 16 -7.19 3.43 -20.32
C MET A 16 -7.45 4.94 -20.33
N VAL A 17 -8.68 5.36 -20.62
CA VAL A 17 -9.06 6.78 -20.59
C VAL A 17 -9.15 7.29 -19.15
N ARG A 18 -9.66 6.46 -18.22
CA ARG A 18 -9.67 6.76 -16.79
C ARG A 18 -8.24 6.89 -16.25
N ALA A 19 -7.39 5.90 -16.50
CA ALA A 19 -6.00 5.89 -16.05
C ALA A 19 -5.22 7.13 -16.56
N ARG A 20 -5.32 7.45 -17.86
CA ARG A 20 -4.69 8.67 -18.41
C ARG A 20 -5.22 9.95 -17.76
N ALA A 21 -6.49 10.01 -17.39
CA ALA A 21 -7.05 11.19 -16.74
C ALA A 21 -6.47 11.42 -15.34
N LEU A 22 -5.96 10.37 -14.68
CA LEU A 22 -5.29 10.45 -13.37
C LEU A 22 -3.84 10.92 -13.52
N SER A 23 -3.10 10.36 -14.48
CA SER A 23 -1.68 10.68 -14.71
C SER A 23 -1.43 12.00 -15.43
N LEU A 24 -2.44 12.59 -16.06
CA LEU A 24 -2.33 13.91 -16.68
C LEU A 24 -2.45 14.99 -15.61
N GLY A 25 -1.33 15.19 -14.91
CA GLY A 25 -1.09 16.13 -13.82
C GLY A 25 -1.88 17.43 -13.93
N ASP A 26 -3.06 17.44 -13.32
CA ASP A 26 -3.82 18.66 -13.13
C ASP A 26 -3.05 19.51 -12.11
N ARG A 27 -2.83 20.80 -12.40
CA ARG A 27 -2.11 21.76 -11.52
C ARG A 27 -2.94 22.15 -10.29
N ARG A 28 -3.94 21.35 -9.95
CA ARG A 28 -4.82 21.61 -8.82
C ARG A 28 -4.12 21.34 -7.50
N PRO A 29 -4.53 22.05 -6.44
CA PRO A 29 -4.02 21.81 -5.10
C PRO A 29 -4.23 20.35 -4.68
N GLY A 30 -3.27 19.80 -3.92
CA GLY A 30 -3.36 18.43 -3.40
C GLY A 30 -4.65 18.20 -2.60
N SER A 31 -5.15 19.20 -1.86
CA SER A 31 -6.40 19.13 -1.11
C SER A 31 -7.63 18.79 -1.97
N GLN A 32 -7.62 19.12 -3.25
CA GLN A 32 -8.72 18.79 -4.17
C GLN A 32 -8.49 17.46 -4.92
N VAL A 33 -7.23 17.15 -5.23
CA VAL A 33 -6.89 16.00 -6.09
C VAL A 33 -6.76 14.71 -5.29
N VAL A 34 -6.15 14.78 -4.11
CA VAL A 34 -5.85 13.60 -3.28
C VAL A 34 -7.12 12.81 -2.93
N PRO A 35 -8.24 13.42 -2.48
CA PRO A 35 -9.46 12.66 -2.20
C PRO A 35 -10.02 11.93 -3.42
N ALA A 36 -9.93 12.56 -4.60
CA ALA A 36 -10.40 11.96 -5.85
C ALA A 36 -9.52 10.79 -6.30
N LEU A 37 -8.20 10.86 -6.06
CA LEU A 37 -7.27 9.77 -6.34
C LEU A 37 -7.47 8.59 -5.39
N VAL A 38 -7.68 8.85 -4.09
CA VAL A 38 -7.96 7.79 -3.10
C VAL A 38 -9.23 7.03 -3.48
N ALA A 39 -10.27 7.71 -3.96
CA ALA A 39 -11.47 7.05 -4.47
C ALA A 39 -11.21 6.15 -5.71
N ARG A 40 -10.11 6.35 -6.43
CA ARG A 40 -9.75 5.54 -7.62
C ARG A 40 -8.87 4.34 -7.30
N LEU A 41 -8.42 4.21 -6.06
CA LEU A 41 -7.82 2.97 -5.55
C LEU A 41 -8.82 1.81 -5.43
N GLU A 42 -10.12 2.09 -5.51
CA GLU A 42 -11.20 1.09 -5.52
C GLU A 42 -11.78 0.87 -6.93
N ASP A 43 -11.13 1.37 -8.00
CA ASP A 43 -11.59 1.15 -9.36
C ASP A 43 -11.56 -0.36 -9.71
N PRO A 44 -12.58 -0.90 -10.41
CA PRO A 44 -12.58 -2.31 -10.79
C PRO A 44 -11.39 -2.68 -11.69
N ASP A 45 -10.85 -1.73 -12.44
CA ASP A 45 -9.74 -1.97 -13.35
C ASP A 45 -8.37 -1.76 -12.64
N PRO A 46 -7.47 -2.77 -12.66
CA PRO A 46 -6.17 -2.69 -11.99
C PRO A 46 -5.24 -1.61 -12.57
N VAL A 47 -5.38 -1.26 -13.86
CA VAL A 47 -4.56 -0.21 -14.49
C VAL A 47 -4.96 1.16 -13.93
N VAL A 48 -6.25 1.37 -13.70
CA VAL A 48 -6.74 2.61 -13.07
C VAL A 48 -6.29 2.71 -11.62
N ARG A 49 -6.33 1.60 -10.87
CA ARG A 49 -5.81 1.52 -9.50
C ARG A 49 -4.32 1.85 -9.42
N LEU A 50 -3.51 1.29 -10.32
CA LEU A 50 -2.09 1.58 -10.44
C LEU A 50 -1.84 3.06 -10.74
N ALA A 51 -2.53 3.62 -11.72
CA ALA A 51 -2.39 5.03 -12.08
C ALA A 51 -2.74 5.98 -10.91
N ALA A 52 -3.78 5.65 -10.14
CA ALA A 52 -4.16 6.39 -8.95
C ALA A 52 -3.09 6.34 -7.87
N HIS A 53 -2.54 5.14 -7.61
CA HIS A 53 -1.50 4.92 -6.61
C HIS A 53 -0.20 5.67 -6.93
N GLU A 54 0.27 5.59 -8.18
CA GLU A 54 1.47 6.29 -8.62
C GLU A 54 1.32 7.82 -8.51
N GLU A 55 0.17 8.36 -8.92
CA GLU A 55 -0.11 9.80 -8.80
C GLU A 55 -0.17 10.25 -7.33
N LEU A 56 -0.74 9.43 -6.43
CA LEU A 56 -0.74 9.70 -4.99
C LEU A 56 0.67 9.77 -4.42
N LYS A 57 1.54 8.83 -4.78
CA LYS A 57 2.95 8.82 -4.36
C LYS A 57 3.69 10.05 -4.83
N GLN A 58 3.54 10.39 -6.11
CA GLN A 58 4.18 11.57 -6.69
C GLN A 58 3.75 12.87 -6.00
N ARG A 59 2.47 13.00 -5.64
CA ARG A 59 1.95 14.23 -5.01
C ARG A 59 2.19 14.34 -3.51
N THR A 60 2.17 13.22 -2.80
CA THR A 60 2.17 13.21 -1.33
C THR A 60 3.46 12.67 -0.72
N GLY A 61 4.28 11.96 -1.49
CA GLY A 61 5.45 11.24 -1.01
C GLY A 61 5.12 10.05 -0.10
N ARG A 62 3.85 9.60 -0.07
CA ARG A 62 3.35 8.53 0.80
C ARG A 62 2.80 7.37 -0.02
N ASP A 63 2.88 6.16 0.53
CA ASP A 63 2.56 4.91 -0.17
C ASP A 63 1.53 4.04 0.59
N PHE A 64 1.59 4.03 1.93
CA PHE A 64 0.73 3.24 2.83
C PHE A 64 0.60 1.75 2.51
N GLY A 65 1.53 1.18 1.73
CA GLY A 65 1.56 -0.24 1.41
C GLY A 65 0.40 -0.67 0.51
N TYR A 66 -0.08 0.23 -0.37
CA TYR A 66 -1.13 -0.11 -1.32
C TYR A 66 -0.54 -0.89 -2.50
N VAL A 67 -1.14 -2.04 -2.81
CA VAL A 67 -0.74 -2.87 -3.96
C VAL A 67 -1.94 -3.04 -4.90
N PRO A 68 -1.87 -2.55 -6.15
CA PRO A 68 -3.03 -2.50 -7.05
C PRO A 68 -3.66 -3.85 -7.42
N TRP A 69 -2.91 -4.94 -7.36
CA TRP A 69 -3.35 -6.28 -7.77
C TRP A 69 -3.64 -7.24 -6.61
N GLU A 70 -3.51 -6.79 -5.36
CA GLU A 70 -3.90 -7.60 -4.19
C GLU A 70 -5.40 -7.89 -4.18
N GLU A 71 -5.81 -8.81 -3.32
CA GLU A 71 -7.20 -9.16 -3.05
C GLU A 71 -7.99 -7.98 -2.44
N GLU A 72 -9.32 -7.99 -2.60
CA GLU A 72 -10.18 -6.86 -2.21
C GLU A 72 -10.06 -6.43 -0.74
N PRO A 73 -10.04 -7.34 0.24
CA PRO A 73 -9.88 -6.97 1.65
C PRO A 73 -8.58 -6.20 1.93
N GLU A 74 -7.47 -6.65 1.34
CA GLU A 74 -6.13 -6.10 1.48
C GLU A 74 -6.05 -4.70 0.85
N ARG A 75 -6.65 -4.54 -0.34
CA ARG A 75 -6.79 -3.23 -0.99
C ARG A 75 -7.61 -2.28 -0.12
N HIS A 76 -8.75 -2.73 0.42
CA HIS A 76 -9.62 -1.90 1.27
C HIS A 76 -8.92 -1.44 2.55
N ALA A 77 -8.13 -2.31 3.17
CA ALA A 77 -7.33 -1.94 4.35
C ALA A 77 -6.33 -0.82 4.02
N ALA A 78 -5.65 -0.90 2.87
CA ALA A 78 -4.74 0.15 2.43
C ALA A 78 -5.46 1.46 2.08
N VAL A 79 -6.63 1.39 1.46
CA VAL A 79 -7.48 2.57 1.21
C VAL A 79 -7.96 3.20 2.52
N GLY A 80 -8.25 2.41 3.55
CA GLY A 80 -8.56 2.88 4.90
C GLY A 80 -7.45 3.78 5.47
N ARG A 81 -6.19 3.33 5.39
CA ARG A 81 -5.02 4.12 5.82
C ARG A 81 -4.89 5.45 5.06
N TRP A 82 -5.16 5.45 3.76
CA TRP A 82 -5.22 6.68 2.96
C TRP A 82 -6.30 7.65 3.47
N ARG A 83 -7.49 7.14 3.80
CA ARG A 83 -8.61 7.93 4.34
C ARG A 83 -8.33 8.48 5.74
N ASP A 84 -7.72 7.68 6.61
CA ASP A 84 -7.34 8.09 7.96
C ASP A 84 -6.32 9.22 7.94
N TRP A 85 -5.27 9.06 7.12
CA TRP A 85 -4.25 10.10 6.96
C TRP A 85 -4.84 11.43 6.46
N MET A 86 -5.73 11.39 5.47
CA MET A 86 -6.41 12.60 4.98
C MET A 86 -7.28 13.27 6.05
N SER A 87 -7.83 12.47 6.97
CA SER A 87 -8.67 12.94 8.08
C SER A 87 -7.85 13.47 9.26
N GLY A 88 -6.52 13.47 9.16
CA GLY A 88 -5.62 13.86 10.25
C GLY A 88 -5.46 12.81 11.35
N LYS A 89 -5.98 11.60 11.15
CA LYS A 89 -5.72 10.45 12.03
C LYS A 89 -4.40 9.81 11.65
N SER A 90 -3.66 9.33 12.64
CA SER A 90 -2.49 8.49 12.39
C SER A 90 -2.96 7.22 11.68
N PRO A 91 -2.49 6.92 10.45
CA PRO A 91 -2.79 5.66 9.82
C PRO A 91 -2.12 4.56 10.64
N GLU A 92 -2.92 3.69 11.26
CA GLU A 92 -2.40 2.61 12.09
C GLU A 92 -1.56 1.63 11.25
N ALA A 93 -0.58 1.02 11.92
CA ALA A 93 0.61 0.41 11.33
C ALA A 93 0.33 -0.55 10.17
N THR A 94 1.19 -0.45 9.15
CA THR A 94 1.35 -1.35 8.00
C THR A 94 1.21 -2.83 8.37
N PRO A 95 0.36 -3.62 7.68
CA PRO A 95 0.73 -5.00 7.43
C PRO A 95 1.89 -4.96 6.44
N THR A 96 3.10 -5.17 6.95
CA THR A 96 4.26 -5.50 6.14
C THR A 96 3.85 -6.63 5.19
N PRO A 97 4.03 -6.52 3.87
CA PRO A 97 3.85 -7.67 3.00
C PRO A 97 4.93 -8.66 3.42
N GLN A 98 4.50 -9.72 4.10
CA GLN A 98 5.34 -10.86 4.40
C GLN A 98 5.76 -11.43 3.05
N SER A 99 7.02 -11.12 2.70
CA SER A 99 7.77 -11.69 1.61
C SER A 99 7.41 -13.17 1.49
N GLN A 100 6.83 -13.57 0.36
CA GLN A 100 6.69 -14.97 0.00
C GLN A 100 8.10 -15.57 -0.08
N SER A 101 8.61 -16.09 1.03
CA SER A 101 9.82 -16.91 1.08
C SER A 101 9.87 -17.64 2.42
N GLN A 102 9.81 -18.97 2.32
CA GLN A 102 10.26 -19.98 3.29
C GLN A 102 9.21 -20.55 4.24
N SER A 103 8.59 -21.63 3.76
CA SER A 103 8.40 -22.90 4.46
C SER A 103 9.04 -22.99 5.85
N GLU A 104 8.25 -22.91 6.92
CA GLU A 104 8.62 -23.57 8.18
C GLU A 104 7.36 -24.06 8.90
N VAL A 105 7.19 -25.38 8.90
CA VAL A 105 6.19 -26.12 9.67
C VAL A 105 6.67 -26.24 11.13
N PRO A 106 5.75 -26.35 12.12
CA PRO A 106 5.96 -25.82 13.47
C PRO A 106 6.73 -26.76 14.41
N SER A 107 7.38 -26.12 15.40
CA SER A 107 8.07 -26.69 16.56
C SER A 107 7.20 -27.64 17.40
N PRO A 108 7.81 -28.50 18.25
CA PRO A 108 7.70 -28.17 19.67
C PRO A 108 8.99 -28.44 20.47
N SER A 109 9.34 -27.49 21.34
CA SER A 109 10.30 -27.70 22.43
C SER A 109 9.78 -28.75 23.43
N PRO A 110 10.68 -29.37 24.21
CA PRO A 110 10.56 -29.18 25.65
C PRO A 110 11.90 -29.02 26.39
N GLN A 111 11.92 -28.03 27.28
CA GLN A 111 12.49 -28.00 28.64
C GLN A 111 13.79 -28.78 28.96
N HIS A 112 14.79 -28.08 29.53
CA HIS A 112 15.33 -28.27 30.89
C HIS A 112 16.84 -27.92 31.02
N GLN A 113 17.08 -26.92 31.87
CA GLN A 113 18.15 -26.80 32.88
C GLN A 113 19.60 -26.40 32.51
N PRO A 114 20.30 -25.70 33.45
CA PRO A 114 21.58 -25.06 33.21
C PRO A 114 22.78 -25.89 33.74
N THR A 115 23.97 -25.51 33.26
CA THR A 115 25.32 -25.86 33.73
C THR A 115 25.86 -27.26 33.37
N THR A 116 26.94 -27.30 32.59
CA THR A 116 28.04 -28.23 32.80
C THR A 116 29.36 -27.61 32.34
N ARG A 117 30.22 -27.43 33.33
CA ARG A 117 31.60 -26.94 33.27
C ARG A 117 32.49 -28.02 32.64
N ILE A 118 33.04 -27.78 31.45
CA ILE A 118 34.04 -28.69 30.86
C ILE A 118 35.45 -28.20 31.23
N ARG A 119 36.06 -28.85 32.21
CA ARG A 119 37.51 -28.83 32.43
C ARG A 119 38.18 -29.58 31.27
N ARG A 120 39.05 -28.91 30.52
CA ARG A 120 40.02 -29.58 29.63
C ARG A 120 41.41 -29.46 30.27
N THR A 121 41.83 -30.55 30.89
CA THR A 121 43.21 -30.82 31.30
C THR A 121 44.07 -31.06 30.07
N ILE A 122 45.14 -30.27 29.90
CA ILE A 122 46.27 -30.60 29.03
C ILE A 122 47.36 -31.15 29.95
N ARG A 123 47.80 -32.38 29.69
CA ARG A 123 48.93 -33.04 30.36
C ARG A 123 50.07 -33.11 29.34
N GLN A 124 51.22 -32.57 29.77
CA GLN A 124 52.62 -32.76 29.33
C GLN A 124 52.86 -33.40 27.97
#